data_AF-A0A4Y2MQT0-F1
#
_entry.id   AF-A0A4Y2MQT0-F1
#
_cell.length_a   1.000
_cell.length_b   1.000
_cell.length_c   1.000
_cell.angle_alpha   90.00
_cell.angle_beta   90.00
_cell.angle_gamma   90.00
#
_symmetry.space_group_name_H-M   'P 1'
#
loop_
_entity.id
_entity.type
_entity.pdbx_description
1 polymer ?
#
loop_
_entity_poly.entity_id
_entity_poly.type
_entity_poly.pdbx_seq_one_letter_code
_entity_poly.pdbx_strand_id
1 'polypeptide(L)'
;MPALTSIGRIKADIEVDNVNAESISIYVVPDDAQSVDLIIGRTWLDLPHIALYKNGKRVHIGYLEDELFRNFPIDEKVNRVCLKRLETVS
;
A
#
# COMPACT_ATOMS: atom_id res chain seq x y z
N MET A 1 -5.93 -8.84 19.72
CA MET A 1 -5.18 -9.11 18.47
C MET A 1 -3.81 -9.61 18.87
N PRO A 2 -3.34 -10.79 18.42
CA PRO A 2 -1.91 -11.05 18.48
C PRO A 2 -1.25 -9.95 17.65
N ALA A 3 -0.31 -9.21 18.24
CA ALA A 3 0.54 -8.35 17.46
C ALA A 3 1.35 -9.25 16.53
N LEU A 4 1.29 -8.99 15.23
CA LEU A 4 2.14 -9.68 14.26
C LEU A 4 3.59 -9.42 14.68
N THR A 5 4.25 -10.46 15.19
CA THR A 5 5.61 -10.33 15.71
C THR A 5 6.51 -10.36 14.49
N SER A 6 7.04 -9.20 14.11
CA SER A 6 8.08 -9.15 13.09
C SER A 6 9.34 -9.83 13.62
N ILE A 7 9.91 -10.75 12.85
CA ILE A 7 11.21 -11.36 13.12
C ILE A 7 12.37 -10.45 12.72
N GLY A 8 12.10 -9.44 11.89
CA GLY A 8 13.09 -8.46 11.49
C GLY A 8 12.48 -7.18 10.94
N ARG A 9 13.29 -6.13 10.85
CA ARG A 9 12.95 -4.90 10.16
C ARG A 9 14.13 -4.47 9.30
N ILE A 10 13.87 -4.27 8.01
CA ILE A 10 14.85 -3.77 7.05
C ILE A 10 14.40 -2.42 6.48
N LYS A 11 15.34 -1.66 5.93
CA LYS A 11 15.04 -0.47 5.11
C LYS A 11 15.39 -0.79 3.67
N ALA A 12 14.47 -0.52 2.76
CA ALA A 12 14.70 -0.68 1.34
C ALA A 12 13.90 0.36 0.55
N ASP A 13 14.33 0.63 -0.65
CA ASP A 13 13.57 1.41 -1.62
C ASP A 13 12.58 0.47 -2.31
N ILE A 14 11.33 0.90 -2.43
CA ILE A 14 10.25 0.11 -3.00
C ILE A 14 9.64 0.89 -4.16
N GLU A 15 9.64 0.26 -5.33
CA GLU A 15 8.98 0.78 -6.53
C GLU A 15 7.77 -0.09 -6.88
N VAL A 16 6.62 0.54 -7.09
CA VAL A 16 5.39 -0.10 -7.55
C VAL A 16 4.77 0.76 -8.64
N ASP A 17 4.47 0.17 -9.79
CA ASP A 17 3.85 0.88 -10.93
C ASP A 17 4.65 2.11 -11.40
N ASN A 18 5.99 2.00 -11.36
CA ASN A 18 6.95 3.10 -11.63
C ASN A 18 6.92 4.26 -10.62
N VAL A 19 6.26 4.09 -9.48
CA VAL A 19 6.30 5.05 -8.36
C VAL A 19 7.28 4.54 -7.33
N ASN A 20 8.29 5.35 -7.02
CA ASN A 20 9.28 5.02 -6.02
C ASN A 20 8.95 5.58 -4.63
N ALA A 21 9.39 4.86 -3.60
CA ALA A 21 9.56 5.40 -2.26
C ALA A 21 10.83 4.87 -1.63
N GLU A 22 11.61 5.78 -1.08
CA GLU A 22 12.94 5.48 -0.55
C GLU A 22 12.91 5.21 0.96
N SER A 23 13.83 4.38 1.43
CA SER A 23 14.08 4.12 2.85
C SER A 23 12.87 3.62 3.66
N ILE A 24 11.99 2.85 3.02
CA ILE A 24 10.76 2.35 3.65
C ILE A 24 11.09 1.20 4.59
N SER A 25 10.50 1.23 5.79
CA SER A 25 10.66 0.16 6.78
C SER A 25 9.79 -1.04 6.41
N ILE A 26 10.42 -2.15 6.06
CA ILE A 26 9.77 -3.43 5.78
C ILE A 26 9.93 -4.33 6.99
N TYR A 27 8.82 -4.93 7.42
CA TYR A 27 8.80 -5.88 8.52
C TYR A 27 8.79 -7.29 7.96
N VAL A 28 9.81 -8.08 8.31
CA VAL A 28 9.87 -9.49 7.97
C VAL A 28 9.09 -10.25 9.04
N VAL A 29 8.21 -11.13 8.62
CA VAL A 29 7.33 -11.91 9.48
C VAL A 29 7.52 -13.40 9.18
N PRO A 30 7.23 -14.30 10.12
CA PRO A 30 7.28 -15.73 9.86
C PRO A 30 6.37 -16.14 8.70
N ASP A 31 6.76 -17.18 7.96
CA ASP A 31 6.04 -17.66 6.77
C ASP A 31 4.60 -18.13 7.10
N ASP A 32 4.36 -18.62 8.32
CA ASP A 32 3.03 -19.03 8.78
C ASP A 32 2.13 -17.85 9.19
N ALA A 33 2.69 -16.63 9.24
CA ALA A 33 1.98 -15.46 9.70
C ALA A 33 1.30 -14.66 8.58
N GLN A 34 1.77 -14.78 7.33
CA GLN A 34 1.17 -14.16 6.15
C GLN A 34 1.15 -15.15 4.97
N SER A 35 0.01 -15.27 4.31
CA SER A 35 -0.16 -16.12 3.12
C SER A 35 0.26 -15.43 1.82
N VAL A 36 0.86 -14.24 1.91
CA VAL A 36 1.23 -13.39 0.77
C VAL A 36 2.68 -12.96 0.94
N ASP A 37 3.38 -12.75 -0.17
CA ASP A 37 4.81 -12.44 -0.15
C ASP A 37 5.11 -11.03 0.38
N LEU A 38 4.24 -10.05 0.11
CA LEU A 38 4.43 -8.66 0.51
C LEU A 38 3.10 -7.93 0.71
N ILE A 39 2.98 -7.20 1.82
CA ILE A 39 1.89 -6.27 2.08
C ILE A 39 2.43 -4.85 2.04
N ILE A 40 1.96 -4.05 1.08
CA ILE A 40 2.22 -2.61 1.04
C ILE A 40 1.25 -1.90 1.97
N GLY A 41 1.79 -1.42 3.10
CA GLY A 41 1.01 -0.71 4.11
C GLY A 41 0.89 0.80 3.85
N ARG A 42 0.15 1.46 4.73
CA ARG A 42 -0.06 2.91 4.74
C ARG A 42 1.21 3.75 4.80
N THR A 43 2.29 3.23 5.41
CA THR A 43 3.57 3.95 5.45
C THR A 43 4.13 4.25 4.06
N TRP A 44 3.84 3.40 3.08
CA TRP A 44 4.15 3.64 1.68
C TRP A 44 2.98 4.35 0.98
N LEU A 45 1.74 3.85 1.12
CA LEU A 45 0.57 4.36 0.38
C LEU A 45 0.15 5.79 0.73
N ASP A 46 0.43 6.27 1.95
CA ASP A 46 0.06 7.61 2.40
C ASP A 46 1.18 8.64 2.17
N LEU A 47 2.22 8.29 1.41
CA LEU A 47 3.26 9.26 1.03
C LEU A 47 2.65 10.38 0.16
N PRO A 48 3.05 11.65 0.37
CA PRO A 48 2.38 12.79 -0.26
C PRO A 48 2.36 12.77 -1.80
N HIS A 49 3.37 12.15 -2.41
CA HIS A 49 3.51 12.08 -3.86
C HIS A 49 2.82 10.86 -4.48
N ILE A 50 2.22 9.98 -3.68
CA ILE A 50 1.60 8.73 -4.15
C ILE A 50 0.09 8.91 -4.27
N ALA A 51 -0.46 8.50 -5.40
CA ALA A 51 -1.88 8.48 -5.66
C ALA A 51 -2.37 7.06 -5.99
N LEU A 52 -3.62 6.80 -5.60
CA LEU A 52 -4.29 5.51 -5.77
C LEU A 52 -5.60 5.73 -6.52
N TYR A 53 -5.80 4.99 -7.60
CA TYR A 53 -7.05 5.02 -8.34
C TYR A 53 -7.52 3.60 -8.63
N LYS A 54 -8.77 3.28 -8.25
CA LYS A 54 -9.38 1.98 -8.55
C LYS A 54 -10.27 2.11 -9.77
N ASN A 55 -9.93 1.38 -10.83
CA ASN A 55 -10.77 1.24 -12.03
C ASN A 55 -11.33 -0.19 -12.12
N GLY A 56 -12.60 -0.36 -11.77
CA GLY A 56 -13.25 -1.67 -11.75
C GLY A 56 -12.53 -2.65 -10.81
N LYS A 57 -11.90 -3.68 -11.40
CA LYS A 57 -11.13 -4.71 -10.67
C LYS A 57 -9.63 -4.42 -10.58
N ARG A 58 -9.16 -3.31 -11.17
CA ARG A 58 -7.74 -2.91 -11.17
C ARG A 58 -7.51 -1.74 -10.23
N VAL A 59 -6.35 -1.71 -9.62
CA VAL A 59 -5.84 -0.56 -8.86
C VAL A 59 -4.63 -0.04 -9.62
N HIS A 60 -4.60 1.26 -9.85
CA HIS A 60 -3.51 2.01 -10.45
C HIS A 60 -2.82 2.81 -9.36
N ILE A 61 -1.50 2.80 -9.39
CA ILE A 61 -0.66 3.61 -8.51
C ILE A 61 0.14 4.54 -9.40
N GLY A 62 0.21 5.80 -9.04
CA GLY A 62 0.99 6.78 -9.80
C GLY A 62 1.42 7.93 -8.94
N TYR A 63 2.12 8.88 -9.55
CA TYR A 63 2.40 10.13 -8.87
C TYR A 63 1.13 10.96 -8.81
N LEU A 64 0.89 11.64 -7.69
CA LEU A 64 -0.21 12.59 -7.54
C LEU A 64 -0.22 13.65 -8.64
N GLU A 65 0.96 13.96 -9.18
CA GLU A 65 1.16 14.93 -10.24
C GLU A 65 0.91 14.41 -11.65
N ASP A 66 0.78 13.11 -11.88
CA ASP A 66 0.54 12.60 -13.22
C ASP A 66 -0.83 13.07 -13.72
N GLU A 67 -0.92 13.39 -15.02
CA GLU A 67 -2.16 13.91 -15.64
C GLU A 67 -3.37 13.01 -15.38
N LEU A 68 -3.14 11.71 -15.26
CA LEU A 68 -4.17 10.74 -14.92
C LEU A 68 -4.80 11.04 -13.55
N PHE A 69 -4.02 11.44 -12.53
CA PHE A 69 -4.52 11.68 -11.17
C PHE A 69 -4.93 13.14 -10.94
N ARG A 70 -4.31 14.10 -11.64
CA ARG A 70 -4.69 15.53 -11.56
C ARG A 70 -6.12 15.81 -12.03
N ASN A 71 -6.62 15.02 -12.98
CA ASN A 71 -7.94 15.22 -13.58
C ASN A 71 -9.08 14.50 -12.86
N PHE A 72 -8.78 13.66 -11.87
CA PHE A 72 -9.82 13.12 -11.00
C PHE A 72 -10.13 14.13 -9.89
N PRO A 73 -11.39 14.54 -9.68
CA PRO A 73 -11.74 15.36 -8.53
C PRO A 73 -11.46 14.54 -7.27
N ILE A 74 -10.32 14.82 -6.63
CA ILE A 74 -10.01 14.38 -5.28
C ILE A 74 -10.92 15.23 -4.40
N ASP A 75 -12.15 14.78 -4.18
CA ASP A 75 -13.00 15.33 -3.13
C ASP A 75 -12.17 15.30 -1.85
N GLU A 76 -11.86 16.45 -1.22
CA GLU A 76 -11.00 16.53 -0.01
C GLU A 76 -11.45 15.58 1.11
N LYS A 77 -12.68 15.08 0.99
CA LYS A 77 -13.27 13.99 1.77
C LYS A 77 -12.97 12.59 1.21
N VAL A 78 -11.80 12.33 0.62
CA VAL A 78 -11.45 10.96 0.23
C VAL A 78 -11.27 10.14 1.51
N ASN A 79 -12.27 9.30 1.79
CA ASN A 79 -12.17 8.26 2.81
C ASN A 79 -10.89 7.47 2.52
N ARG A 80 -9.89 7.56 3.42
CA ARG A 80 -8.71 6.68 3.39
C ARG A 80 -9.21 5.27 3.12
N VAL A 81 -8.72 4.65 2.06
CA VAL A 81 -9.18 3.34 1.60
C VAL A 81 -8.84 2.32 2.69
N CYS A 82 -9.84 1.99 3.51
CA CYS A 82 -9.76 0.89 4.46
C CYS A 82 -10.00 -0.41 3.69
N LEU A 83 -8.92 -1.09 3.31
CA LEU A 83 -9.00 -2.46 2.79
C LEU A 83 -9.48 -3.37 3.93
N LYS A 84 -10.70 -3.90 3.80
CA LYS A 84 -11.21 -4.91 4.74
C LYS A 84 -10.50 -6.23 4.49
N ARG A 85 -10.08 -6.89 5.58
CA ARG A 85 -9.50 -8.23 5.56
C ARG A 85 -10.51 -9.20 4.93
N LEU A 86 -10.06 -10.01 3.97
CA LEU A 86 -10.86 -11.13 3.45
C LEU A 86 -10.96 -12.19 4.55
N GLU A 87 -12.18 -12.57 4.95
CA GLU A 87 -12.38 -13.71 5.84
C GLU A 87 -12.26 -14.98 5.01
N THR A 88 -11.16 -15.70 5.19
CA THR A 88 -11.02 -17.05 4.63
C THR A 88 -11.88 -17.97 5.47
N VAL A 89 -12.87 -18.61 4.85
CA VAL A 89 -13.62 -19.70 5.47
C VAL A 89 -12.69 -20.90 5.52
N SER A 90 -12.39 -21.36 6.74
CA SER A 90 -11.64 -22.59 7.04
C SER A 90 -12.43 -23.84 6.67
#